data_AF-A0ABD0X0S6-F1
#
_entry.id   AF-A0ABD0X0S6-F1
#
_cell.length_a   1.000
_cell.length_b   1.000
_cell.length_c   1.000
_cell.angle_alpha   90.00
_cell.angle_beta   90.00
_cell.angle_gamma   90.00
#
_symmetry.space_group_name_H-M   'P 1'
#
loop_
_entity.id
_entity.type
_entity.pdbx_description
1 polymer ?
#
loop_
_entity_poly.entity_id
_entity_poly.type
_entity_poly.pdbx_seq_one_letter_code
_entity_poly.pdbx_strand_id
1 'polypeptide(L)'
;MYLSPPDVHCLGPIKMELSEPQANLKAALQVLELHHSKLNTTKAINLLPANTQIREIRVFLESVLEEKAQRKRFDQVLKSLLQAEFLRVQEERIFHQQVKCIITEEKTCRVCKKKIGNSAFARYPNSVVVHYFCCKDRGVCPTEQ
;
A
#
# COMPACT_ATOMS: atom_id res chain seq x y z
N MET A 1 -30.49 2.11 55.22
CA MET A 1 -29.61 2.22 54.03
C MET A 1 -30.50 2.08 52.79
N TYR A 2 -30.69 3.16 52.04
CA TYR A 2 -31.46 3.18 50.79
C TYR A 2 -30.63 2.54 49.68
N LEU A 3 -30.73 1.22 49.52
CA LEU A 3 -29.99 0.45 48.50
C LEU A 3 -30.81 0.13 47.24
N SER A 4 -31.98 0.76 47.09
CA SER A 4 -32.80 0.64 45.90
C SER A 4 -33.36 2.01 45.54
N PRO A 5 -33.30 2.44 44.27
CA PRO A 5 -34.08 3.59 43.83
C PRO A 5 -35.55 3.32 44.16
N PRO A 6 -36.30 4.31 44.70
CA PRO A 6 -37.73 4.15 44.94
C PRO A 6 -38.44 3.79 43.63
N ASP A 7 -39.42 2.89 43.74
CA ASP A 7 -40.21 2.41 42.60
C ASP A 7 -40.84 3.62 41.86
N VAL A 8 -40.84 3.59 40.52
CA VAL A 8 -41.37 4.67 39.67
C VAL A 8 -42.86 4.89 39.98
N HIS A 9 -43.56 3.88 40.49
CA HIS A 9 -44.94 3.98 40.97
C HIS A 9 -45.11 4.84 42.24
N CYS A 10 -44.05 5.04 43.04
CA CYS A 10 -44.06 5.89 44.23
C CYS A 10 -43.98 7.38 43.90
N LEU A 11 -43.65 7.74 42.66
CA LEU A 11 -43.43 9.13 42.24
C LEU A 11 -44.71 9.88 41.86
N GLY A 12 -45.88 9.23 41.91
CA GLY A 12 -47.12 9.80 41.40
C GLY A 12 -47.04 10.06 39.88
N PRO A 13 -48.04 10.72 39.28
CA PRO A 13 -47.97 11.09 37.87
C PRO A 13 -46.96 12.23 37.68
N ILE A 14 -45.67 11.92 37.62
CA ILE A 14 -44.67 12.86 37.10
C ILE A 14 -44.89 12.94 35.60
N LYS A 15 -45.55 14.00 35.15
CA LYS A 15 -45.54 14.42 33.75
C LYS A 15 -44.14 14.96 33.45
N MET A 16 -43.23 14.07 33.06
CA MET A 16 -41.92 14.49 32.58
C MET A 16 -42.08 14.88 31.11
N GLU A 17 -42.32 16.17 30.85
CA GLU A 17 -42.27 16.71 29.50
C GLU A 17 -40.80 16.74 29.04
N LEU A 18 -40.37 15.63 28.45
CA LEU A 18 -39.14 15.58 27.68
C LEU A 18 -39.37 16.39 26.40
N SER A 19 -38.86 17.62 26.37
CA SER A 19 -38.84 18.40 25.14
C SER A 19 -37.99 17.68 24.09
N GLU A 20 -38.50 17.61 22.86
CA GLU A 20 -37.71 17.06 21.76
C GLU A 20 -36.43 17.88 21.59
N PRO A 21 -35.26 17.22 21.43
CA PRO A 21 -34.01 17.93 21.26
C PRO A 21 -34.07 18.78 19.99
N GLN A 22 -33.88 20.09 20.15
CA GLN A 22 -33.86 21.03 19.03
C GLN A 22 -32.58 20.88 18.22
N ALA A 23 -32.71 20.86 16.89
CA ALA A 23 -31.57 20.82 15.98
C ALA A 23 -30.70 22.07 16.14
N ASN A 24 -29.42 21.86 16.46
CA ASN A 24 -28.44 22.95 16.59
C ASN A 24 -27.59 23.04 15.31
N LEU A 25 -28.11 23.77 14.31
CA LEU A 25 -27.44 23.93 13.02
C LEU A 25 -26.04 24.56 13.17
N LYS A 26 -25.89 25.56 14.04
CA LYS A 26 -24.60 26.24 14.25
C LYS A 26 -23.53 25.28 14.73
N ALA A 27 -23.84 24.43 15.71
CA ALA A 27 -22.91 23.41 16.21
C ALA A 27 -22.61 22.36 15.13
N ALA A 28 -23.61 21.96 14.35
CA ALA A 28 -23.42 21.02 13.25
C ALA A 28 -22.46 21.56 12.19
N LEU A 29 -22.63 22.83 11.76
CA LEU A 29 -21.72 23.48 10.81
C LEU A 29 -20.28 23.57 11.34
N GLN A 30 -20.10 23.88 12.62
CA GLN A 30 -18.77 23.89 13.25
C GLN A 30 -18.11 22.51 13.23
N VAL A 31 -18.87 21.44 13.47
CA VAL A 31 -18.37 20.06 13.39
C VAL A 31 -17.96 19.71 11.96
N LEU A 32 -18.74 20.13 10.95
CA LEU A 32 -18.39 19.93 9.55
C LEU A 32 -17.06 20.61 9.21
N GLU A 33 -16.89 21.88 9.59
CA GLU A 33 -15.65 22.63 9.34
C GLU A 33 -14.43 22.02 10.05
N LEU A 34 -14.56 21.64 11.33
CA LEU A 34 -13.41 21.17 12.13
C LEU A 34 -13.04 19.70 11.87
N HIS A 35 -13.98 18.88 11.41
CA HIS A 35 -13.83 17.43 11.36
C HIS A 35 -14.14 16.82 9.99
N HIS A 36 -14.10 17.62 8.91
CA HIS A 36 -14.40 17.18 7.55
C HIS A 36 -13.68 15.89 7.13
N SER A 37 -12.42 15.72 7.51
CA SER A 37 -11.57 14.57 7.15
C SER A 37 -12.01 13.24 7.79
N LYS A 38 -12.78 13.29 8.88
CA LYS A 38 -13.29 12.12 9.60
C LYS A 38 -14.73 11.77 9.22
N LEU A 39 -15.36 12.58 8.38
CA LEU A 39 -16.78 12.46 8.05
C LEU A 39 -17.00 11.95 6.63
N ASN A 40 -18.12 11.27 6.43
CA ASN A 40 -18.59 11.00 5.08
C ASN A 40 -19.29 12.25 4.54
N THR A 41 -18.65 12.95 3.60
CA THR A 41 -19.14 14.21 3.02
C THR A 41 -20.58 14.10 2.49
N THR A 42 -20.90 13.05 1.74
CA THR A 42 -22.24 12.89 1.14
C THR A 42 -23.31 12.69 2.20
N LYS A 43 -23.05 11.84 3.21
CA LYS A 43 -23.97 11.65 4.33
C LYS A 43 -24.15 12.93 5.13
N ALA A 44 -23.06 13.66 5.40
CA ALA A 44 -23.10 14.92 6.12
C ALA A 44 -23.98 15.96 5.42
N ILE A 45 -23.84 16.11 4.09
CA ILE A 45 -24.67 17.04 3.31
C ILE A 45 -26.15 16.63 3.34
N ASN A 46 -26.45 15.34 3.23
CA ASN A 46 -27.83 14.84 3.26
C ASN A 46 -28.53 14.99 4.62
N LEU A 47 -27.76 15.17 5.71
CA LEU A 47 -28.30 15.39 7.05
C LEU A 47 -28.59 16.87 7.33
N LEU A 48 -28.14 17.79 6.47
CA LEU A 48 -28.42 19.20 6.64
C LEU A 48 -29.88 19.51 6.29
N PRO A 49 -30.50 20.49 6.99
CA PRO A 49 -31.80 21.01 6.61
C PRO A 49 -31.83 21.45 5.14
N ALA A 50 -32.94 21.19 4.44
CA ALA A 50 -33.06 21.50 3.01
C ALA A 50 -32.95 23.00 2.68
N ASN A 51 -33.13 23.88 3.69
CA ASN A 51 -33.00 25.32 3.58
C ASN A 51 -31.59 25.85 3.95
N THR A 52 -30.64 24.97 4.30
CA THR A 52 -29.25 25.38 4.56
C THR A 52 -28.64 25.95 3.29
N GLN A 53 -28.12 27.16 3.39
CA GLN A 53 -27.58 27.86 2.24
C GLN A 53 -26.16 27.39 1.97
N ILE A 54 -25.79 27.26 0.70
CA ILE A 54 -24.45 26.82 0.29
C ILE A 54 -23.35 27.70 0.91
N ARG A 55 -23.61 29.00 1.07
CA ARG A 55 -22.67 29.93 1.72
C ARG A 55 -22.32 29.54 3.16
N GLU A 56 -23.22 28.88 3.88
CA GLU A 56 -23.04 28.46 5.28
C GLU A 56 -22.14 27.22 5.41
N ILE A 57 -21.98 26.45 4.32
CA ILE A 57 -21.14 25.25 4.27
C ILE A 57 -19.93 25.43 3.34
N ARG A 58 -19.66 26.66 2.89
CA ARG A 58 -18.61 26.96 1.92
C ARG A 58 -17.24 26.46 2.40
N VAL A 59 -16.86 26.80 3.63
CA VAL A 59 -15.55 26.43 4.21
C VAL A 59 -15.41 24.92 4.26
N PHE A 60 -16.45 24.22 4.75
CA PHE A 60 -16.49 22.76 4.75
C PHE A 60 -16.26 22.15 3.35
N LEU A 61 -16.99 22.64 2.33
CA LEU A 61 -16.86 22.13 0.97
C LEU A 61 -15.47 22.41 0.37
N GLU A 62 -14.94 23.62 0.58
CA GLU A 62 -13.59 23.99 0.13
C GLU A 62 -12.53 23.07 0.76
N SER A 63 -12.59 22.85 2.08
CA SER A 63 -11.66 21.97 2.79
C SER A 63 -11.73 20.52 2.31
N VAL A 64 -12.93 19.97 2.09
CA VAL A 64 -13.10 18.61 1.54
C VAL A 64 -12.50 18.51 0.14
N LEU A 65 -12.81 19.47 -0.74
CA LEU A 65 -12.33 19.45 -2.11
C LEU A 65 -10.80 19.56 -2.17
N GLU A 66 -10.23 20.44 -1.37
CA GLU A 66 -8.78 20.60 -1.28
C GLU A 66 -8.11 19.32 -0.78
N GLU A 67 -8.61 18.73 0.30
CA GLU A 67 -8.09 17.46 0.84
C GLU A 67 -8.13 16.34 -0.20
N LYS A 68 -9.25 16.20 -0.92
CA LYS A 68 -9.39 15.19 -1.99
C LYS A 68 -8.44 15.45 -3.15
N ALA A 69 -8.24 16.71 -3.55
CA ALA A 69 -7.31 17.08 -4.59
C ALA A 69 -5.85 16.82 -4.19
N GLN A 70 -5.47 17.15 -2.95
CA GLN A 70 -4.15 16.85 -2.39
C GLN A 70 -3.92 15.34 -2.33
N ARG A 71 -4.89 14.57 -1.82
CA ARG A 71 -4.82 13.11 -1.76
C ARG A 71 -4.65 12.49 -3.14
N LYS A 72 -5.45 12.91 -4.12
CA LYS A 72 -5.33 12.44 -5.51
C LYS A 72 -3.94 12.69 -6.09
N ARG A 73 -3.39 13.90 -5.90
CA ARG A 73 -2.04 14.24 -6.37
C ARG A 73 -0.98 13.36 -5.70
N PHE A 74 -1.06 13.18 -4.39
CA PHE A 74 -0.16 12.31 -3.64
C PHE A 74 -0.23 10.86 -4.13
N ASP A 75 -1.44 10.29 -4.24
CA ASP A 75 -1.63 8.92 -4.68
C ASP A 75 -1.16 8.70 -6.13
N GLN A 76 -1.27 9.71 -7.00
CA GLN A 76 -0.76 9.65 -8.37
C GLN A 76 0.78 9.60 -8.41
N VAL A 77 1.45 10.37 -7.57
CA VAL A 77 2.92 10.31 -7.43
C VAL A 77 3.33 8.96 -6.85
N LEU A 78 2.71 8.53 -5.75
CA LEU A 78 3.00 7.24 -5.11
C LEU A 78 2.82 6.08 -6.08
N LYS A 79 1.71 6.05 -6.84
CA LYS A 79 1.46 5.04 -7.87
C LYS A 79 2.59 5.00 -8.91
N SER A 80 3.03 6.17 -9.38
CA SER A 80 4.09 6.26 -10.39
C SER A 80 5.43 5.75 -9.85
N LEU A 81 5.76 6.07 -8.58
CA LEU A 81 6.96 5.59 -7.91
C LEU A 81 6.96 4.07 -7.75
N LEU A 82 5.85 3.51 -7.25
CA LEU A 82 5.69 2.06 -7.09
C LEU A 82 5.77 1.34 -8.43
N GLN A 83 5.17 1.90 -9.48
CA GLN A 83 5.26 1.34 -10.83
C GLN A 83 6.69 1.34 -11.36
N ALA A 84 7.44 2.43 -11.16
CA ALA A 84 8.84 2.52 -11.57
C ALA A 84 9.72 1.50 -10.83
N GLU A 85 9.51 1.33 -9.52
CA GLU A 85 10.22 0.33 -8.73
C GLU A 85 9.88 -1.10 -9.19
N PHE A 86 8.61 -1.40 -9.40
CA PHE A 86 8.17 -2.69 -9.93
C PHE A 86 8.86 -3.03 -11.26
N LEU A 87 8.90 -2.06 -12.20
CA LEU A 87 9.56 -2.25 -13.49
C LEU A 87 11.06 -2.48 -13.35
N ARG A 88 11.74 -1.72 -12.48
CA ARG A 88 13.17 -1.90 -12.20
C ARG A 88 13.49 -3.31 -11.68
N VAL A 89 12.73 -3.78 -10.69
CA VAL A 89 12.93 -5.12 -10.12
C VAL A 89 12.63 -6.21 -11.14
N GLN A 90 11.62 -6.01 -11.99
CA GLN A 90 11.31 -6.95 -13.08
C GLN A 90 12.43 -7.00 -14.12
N GLU A 91 13.01 -5.86 -14.49
CA GLU A 91 14.17 -5.79 -15.38
C GLU A 91 15.37 -6.51 -14.78
N GLU A 92 15.70 -6.25 -13.51
CA GLU A 92 16.79 -6.92 -12.79
C GLU A 92 16.58 -8.44 -12.73
N ARG A 93 15.34 -8.88 -12.44
CA ARG A 93 14.97 -10.29 -12.45
C ARG A 93 15.20 -10.91 -13.83
N ILE A 94 14.74 -10.26 -14.90
CA ILE A 94 14.97 -10.73 -16.27
C ILE A 94 16.47 -10.78 -16.57
N PHE A 95 17.21 -9.74 -16.19
CA PHE A 95 18.64 -9.62 -16.42
C PHE A 95 19.45 -10.76 -15.76
N HIS A 96 19.05 -11.20 -14.57
CA HIS A 96 19.70 -12.34 -13.91
C HIS A 96 19.19 -13.69 -14.42
N GLN A 97 17.91 -13.81 -14.79
CA GLN A 97 17.33 -15.06 -15.29
C GLN A 97 17.74 -15.39 -16.73
N GLN A 98 18.05 -14.40 -17.56
CA GLN A 98 18.54 -14.64 -18.93
C GLN A 98 19.90 -15.37 -18.94
N VAL A 99 20.71 -15.20 -17.89
CA VAL A 99 22.03 -15.79 -17.79
C VAL A 99 21.93 -17.24 -17.32
N LYS A 100 21.70 -18.16 -18.26
CA LYS A 100 21.66 -19.61 -17.99
C LYS A 100 22.88 -20.34 -18.55
N CYS A 101 23.27 -21.42 -17.88
CA CYS A 101 24.26 -22.36 -18.37
C CYS A 101 23.57 -23.68 -18.67
N ILE A 102 23.54 -24.07 -19.94
CA ILE A 102 22.96 -25.33 -20.38
C ILE A 102 24.11 -26.33 -20.56
N ILE A 103 24.10 -27.38 -19.75
CA ILE A 103 25.02 -28.51 -19.88
C ILE A 103 24.38 -29.53 -20.83
N THR A 104 24.87 -29.58 -22.06
CA THR A 104 24.52 -30.62 -23.04
C THR A 104 25.59 -31.72 -23.03
N GLU A 105 25.32 -32.85 -23.67
CA GLU A 105 26.26 -33.98 -23.76
C GLU A 105 27.55 -33.63 -24.52
N GLU A 106 27.51 -32.59 -25.35
CA GLU A 106 28.64 -32.07 -26.14
C GLU A 106 29.42 -30.96 -25.43
N LYS A 107 28.93 -30.44 -24.29
CA LYS A 107 29.67 -29.40 -23.55
C LYS A 107 30.98 -29.95 -23.03
N THR A 108 32.09 -29.29 -23.37
CA THR A 108 33.44 -29.68 -22.97
C THR A 108 34.03 -28.68 -21.97
N CYS A 109 34.87 -29.20 -21.07
CA CYS A 109 35.68 -28.39 -20.18
C CYS A 109 36.74 -27.64 -20.97
N ARG A 110 36.85 -26.31 -20.80
CA ARG A 110 37.85 -25.50 -21.54
C ARG A 110 39.31 -25.82 -21.19
N VAL A 111 39.56 -26.44 -20.04
CA VAL A 111 40.90 -26.80 -19.55
C VAL A 111 41.34 -28.17 -20.05
N CYS A 112 40.60 -29.24 -19.72
CA CYS A 112 40.99 -30.61 -20.08
C CYS A 112 40.42 -31.10 -21.41
N LYS A 113 39.56 -30.29 -22.06
CA LYS A 113 38.87 -30.56 -23.34
C LYS A 113 37.97 -31.81 -23.35
N LYS A 114 37.75 -32.48 -22.20
CA LYS A 114 36.81 -33.61 -22.05
C LYS A 114 35.37 -33.11 -21.86
N LYS A 115 34.38 -33.96 -22.21
CA LYS A 115 32.95 -33.71 -22.00
C LYS A 115 32.63 -33.53 -20.50
N ILE A 116 31.70 -32.63 -20.18
CA ILE A 116 31.21 -32.37 -18.82
C ILE A 116 30.29 -33.53 -18.37
N GLY A 117 29.26 -33.84 -19.16
CA GLY A 117 28.29 -34.89 -18.83
C GLY A 117 27.68 -34.70 -17.43
N ASN A 118 27.65 -35.77 -16.65
CA ASN A 118 27.16 -35.77 -15.26
C ASN A 118 28.24 -35.43 -14.21
N SER A 119 29.42 -34.98 -14.64
CA SER A 119 30.52 -34.65 -13.72
C SER A 119 30.25 -33.32 -13.01
N ALA A 120 30.76 -33.18 -11.78
CA ALA A 120 30.76 -31.90 -11.08
C ALA A 120 31.48 -30.82 -11.91
N PHE A 121 30.87 -29.64 -12.03
CA PHE A 121 31.37 -28.54 -12.86
C PHE A 121 31.39 -27.22 -12.09
N ALA A 122 32.16 -26.26 -12.59
CA ALA A 122 32.17 -24.87 -12.16
C ALA A 122 31.97 -23.97 -13.38
N ARG A 123 31.32 -22.82 -13.16
CA ARG A 123 31.09 -21.80 -14.19
C ARG A 123 31.74 -20.49 -13.76
N TYR A 124 32.57 -19.93 -14.62
CA TYR A 124 33.19 -18.63 -14.42
C TYR A 124 32.30 -17.47 -14.91
N PRO A 125 32.51 -16.23 -14.43
CA PRO A 125 31.76 -15.05 -14.88
C PRO A 125 31.79 -14.82 -16.40
N ASN A 126 32.87 -15.21 -17.09
CA ASN A 126 32.99 -15.17 -18.55
C ASN A 126 32.15 -16.26 -19.27
N SER A 127 31.27 -16.95 -18.56
CA SER A 127 30.44 -18.07 -19.04
C SER A 127 31.19 -19.34 -19.45
N VAL A 128 32.50 -19.44 -19.17
CA VAL A 128 33.26 -20.67 -19.37
C VAL A 128 32.89 -21.70 -18.32
N VAL A 129 32.66 -22.94 -18.77
CA VAL A 129 32.41 -24.11 -17.92
C VAL A 129 33.66 -24.98 -17.88
N VAL A 130 34.02 -25.43 -16.69
CA VAL A 130 35.10 -26.38 -16.45
C VAL A 130 34.63 -27.48 -15.52
N HIS A 131 35.28 -28.63 -15.53
CA HIS A 131 35.13 -29.60 -14.44
C HIS A 131 35.53 -28.95 -13.11
N TYR A 132 34.89 -29.33 -12.01
CA TYR A 132 35.21 -28.80 -10.69
C TYR A 132 36.69 -28.99 -10.34
N PHE A 133 37.28 -30.15 -10.69
CA PHE A 133 38.70 -30.42 -10.52
C PHE A 133 39.63 -29.53 -11.37
N CYS A 134 39.14 -29.04 -12.52
CA CYS A 134 39.90 -28.12 -13.38
C CYS A 134 39.84 -26.65 -12.89
N CYS A 135 38.98 -26.34 -11.91
CA CYS A 135 38.87 -25.03 -11.28
C CYS A 135 39.97 -24.88 -10.21
N LYS A 136 41.19 -24.53 -10.63
CA LYS A 136 42.34 -24.34 -9.72
C LYS A 136 42.28 -23.02 -8.97
N ASP A 137 41.93 -21.94 -9.66
CA ASP A 137 41.75 -20.60 -9.11
C ASP A 137 40.35 -20.10 -9.48
N ARG A 138 39.60 -19.64 -8.47
CA ARG A 138 38.23 -19.14 -8.63
C ARG A 138 38.19 -17.69 -9.11
N GLY A 139 39.25 -16.92 -8.88
CA GLY A 139 39.36 -15.50 -9.26
C GLY A 139 39.87 -15.28 -10.68
N VAL A 140 40.52 -16.29 -11.27
CA VAL A 140 41.12 -16.19 -12.61
C VAL A 140 40.31 -16.99 -13.61
N CYS A 141 39.71 -16.30 -14.58
CA CYS A 141 38.99 -16.96 -15.67
C CYS A 141 39.98 -17.68 -16.60
N PRO A 142 39.73 -18.93 -17.00
CA PRO A 142 40.54 -19.61 -18.00
C PRO A 142 40.38 -18.87 -19.34
N THR A 143 41.48 -18.37 -19.89
CA THR A 143 41.55 -17.78 -21.22
C THR A 143 41.59 -18.88 -22.29
N GLU A 144 41.06 -18.59 -23.47
CA GLU A 144 41.18 -19.49 -24.62
C GLU A 144 42.67 -19.55 -25.02
N GLN A 145 43.27 -20.74 -24.90
CA GLN A 145 44.42 -21.15 -25.70
C GLN A 145 43.90 -21.87 -26.94
#